data_AF-A0A7Y5Y7A0-F1
#
_entry.id   AF-A0A7Y5Y7A0-F1
#
_cell.length_a   1.000
_cell.length_b   1.000
_cell.length_c   1.000
_cell.angle_alpha   90.00
_cell.angle_beta   90.00
_cell.angle_gamma   90.00
#
_symmetry.space_group_name_H-M   'P 1'
#
loop_
_entity.id
_entity.type
_entity.pdbx_description
1 polymer ?
#
loop_
_entity_poly.entity_id
_entity_poly.type
_entity_poly.pdbx_seq_one_letter_code
_entity_poly.pdbx_strand_id
1 'polypeptide(L)'
;MTHSIPFPADAPVHPLDHWLSPELARVSPPEAPSRLRQLADDQGALAAGWSGAIAGGPVLALAGAFFSVLSGNPATALILVPLGAVLTLLGLFGWNRVRSILPKTDKVLITRGPGSARGGIGMVSFLAAIVGAFLFPTLPSAASKGAGEVTVLVGSYVLTLALLTACIIVPATVMGRARQSFRLRVQNNPGLRRAVEEDLAGWRDPHGNAAYGPL
;
A
#
# COMPACT_ATOMS: atom_id res chain seq x y z
N MET A 1 35.40 -21.53 41.52
CA MET A 1 35.74 -20.37 40.67
C MET A 1 34.97 -20.52 39.37
N THR A 2 33.81 -19.88 39.27
CA THR A 2 32.98 -19.87 38.06
C THR A 2 33.56 -18.82 37.11
N HIS A 3 34.19 -19.24 36.03
CA HIS A 3 34.58 -18.35 34.95
C HIS A 3 33.31 -17.84 34.26
N SER A 4 32.95 -16.57 34.49
CA SER A 4 32.01 -15.86 33.64
C SER A 4 32.67 -15.68 32.28
N ILE A 5 32.25 -16.48 31.30
CA ILE A 5 32.57 -16.21 29.90
C ILE A 5 31.91 -14.87 29.57
N PRO A 6 32.67 -13.80 29.27
CA PRO A 6 32.07 -12.57 28.82
C PRO A 6 31.49 -12.87 27.43
N PHE A 7 30.18 -13.03 27.34
CA PHE A 7 29.52 -12.86 26.05
C PHE A 7 29.81 -11.43 25.60
N PRO A 8 30.43 -11.22 24.42
CA PRO A 8 30.53 -9.87 23.88
C PRO A 8 29.10 -9.35 23.74
N ALA A 9 28.78 -8.29 24.47
CA ALA A 9 27.46 -7.66 24.51
C ALA A 9 27.03 -7.03 23.17
N ASP A 10 27.82 -7.21 22.12
CA ASP A 10 27.72 -6.49 20.86
C ASP A 10 27.39 -7.38 19.65
N ALA A 11 27.12 -8.68 19.85
CA ALA A 11 26.68 -9.57 18.77
C ALA A 11 25.16 -9.81 18.85
N PRO A 12 24.41 -9.68 17.73
CA PRO A 12 22.99 -10.04 17.72
C PRO A 12 22.83 -11.51 18.09
N VAL A 13 21.96 -11.79 19.07
CA VAL A 13 21.76 -13.13 19.66
C VAL A 13 21.41 -14.19 18.60
N HIS A 14 20.78 -13.78 17.51
CA HIS A 14 20.44 -14.63 16.37
C HIS A 14 20.69 -13.92 15.03
N PRO A 15 21.10 -14.65 13.98
CA PRO A 15 21.31 -14.09 12.65
C PRO A 15 20.00 -13.65 12.00
N LEU A 16 20.07 -12.77 11.00
CA LEU A 16 18.89 -12.27 10.29
C LEU A 16 18.03 -13.39 9.69
N ASP A 17 18.65 -14.44 9.15
CA ASP A 17 17.93 -15.57 8.54
C ASP A 17 17.07 -16.33 9.58
N HIS A 18 17.47 -16.35 10.85
CA HIS A 18 16.64 -16.90 11.93
C HIS A 18 15.36 -16.09 12.12
N TRP A 19 15.48 -14.76 12.19
CA TRP A 19 14.35 -13.86 12.39
C TRP A 19 13.41 -13.76 11.17
N LEU A 20 13.93 -13.99 9.96
CA LEU A 20 13.15 -14.06 8.73
C LEU A 20 12.50 -15.43 8.49
N SER A 21 12.82 -16.44 9.30
CA SER A 21 12.36 -17.81 9.06
C SER A 21 10.82 -17.91 9.13
N PRO A 22 10.17 -18.54 8.13
CA PRO A 22 8.73 -18.74 8.14
C PRO A 22 8.24 -19.58 9.32
N GLU A 23 9.09 -20.47 9.85
CA GLU A 23 8.77 -21.34 10.97
C GLU A 23 8.66 -20.54 12.28
N LEU A 24 9.60 -19.62 12.53
CA LEU A 24 9.55 -18.74 13.70
C LEU A 24 8.33 -17.81 13.64
N ALA A 25 7.97 -17.36 12.44
CA ALA A 25 6.76 -16.56 12.22
C ALA A 25 5.45 -17.32 12.51
N ARG A 26 5.43 -18.66 12.40
CA ARG A 26 4.25 -19.49 12.70
C ARG A 26 4.03 -19.71 14.20
N VAL A 27 5.12 -19.78 14.96
CA VAL A 27 5.07 -20.04 16.41
C VAL A 27 4.90 -18.73 17.20
N SER A 28 5.25 -17.60 16.60
CA SER A 28 5.16 -16.29 17.24
C SER A 28 3.73 -15.70 17.14
N PRO A 29 3.18 -15.12 18.22
CA PRO A 29 1.89 -14.46 18.15
C PRO A 29 1.86 -13.38 17.04
N PRO A 30 0.79 -13.29 16.24
CA PRO A 30 0.72 -12.37 15.09
C PRO A 30 0.79 -10.89 15.47
N GLU A 31 0.39 -10.57 16.72
CA GLU A 31 0.38 -9.21 17.29
C GLU A 31 1.59 -8.91 18.19
N ALA A 32 2.53 -9.86 18.35
CA ALA A 32 3.73 -9.59 19.15
C ALA A 32 4.57 -8.48 18.48
N PRO A 33 4.90 -7.38 19.19
CA PRO A 33 5.68 -6.30 18.62
C PRO A 33 7.11 -6.79 18.35
N SER A 34 7.61 -6.52 17.14
CA SER A 34 8.99 -6.78 16.76
C SER A 34 9.51 -5.66 15.85
N ARG A 35 10.82 -5.40 15.93
CA ARG A 35 11.49 -4.41 15.07
C ARG A 35 11.28 -4.72 13.60
N LEU A 36 11.42 -5.98 13.19
CA LEU A 36 11.22 -6.39 11.80
C LEU A 36 9.78 -6.15 11.31
N ARG A 37 8.78 -6.39 12.16
CA ARG A 37 7.38 -6.10 11.83
C ARG A 37 7.15 -4.60 11.69
N GLN A 38 7.70 -3.78 12.58
CA GLN A 38 7.60 -2.33 12.47
C GLN A 38 8.22 -1.82 11.16
N LEU A 39 9.41 -2.28 10.80
CA LEU A 39 10.06 -1.93 9.53
C LEU A 39 9.22 -2.35 8.32
N ALA A 40 8.67 -3.57 8.34
CA ALA A 40 7.85 -4.08 7.26
C ALA A 40 6.51 -3.35 7.14
N ASP A 41 5.88 -3.02 8.26
CA ASP A 41 4.59 -2.34 8.32
C ASP A 41 4.73 -0.86 7.92
N ASP A 42 5.78 -0.15 8.38
CA ASP A 42 6.09 1.22 7.98
C ASP A 42 6.40 1.33 6.48
N GLN A 43 7.25 0.43 5.96
CA GLN A 43 7.54 0.40 4.53
C GLN A 43 6.29 0.00 3.72
N GLY A 44 5.47 -0.90 4.27
CA GLY A 44 4.18 -1.30 3.70
C GLY A 44 3.20 -0.15 3.59
N ALA A 45 3.08 0.66 4.64
CA ALA A 45 2.21 1.84 4.70
C ALA A 45 2.65 2.90 3.68
N LEU A 46 3.95 3.21 3.61
CA LEU A 46 4.50 4.14 2.64
C LEU A 46 4.32 3.64 1.20
N ALA A 47 4.55 2.35 0.95
CA ALA A 47 4.35 1.74 -0.36
C ALA A 47 2.86 1.76 -0.76
N ALA A 48 1.95 1.49 0.18
CA ALA A 48 0.51 1.53 -0.06
C ALA A 48 0.03 2.95 -0.43
N GLY A 49 0.61 4.00 0.16
CA GLY A 49 0.33 5.37 -0.26
C GLY A 49 0.69 5.61 -1.74
N TRP A 50 1.86 5.15 -2.18
CA TRP A 50 2.28 5.30 -3.57
C TRP A 50 1.55 4.39 -4.54
N SER A 51 1.07 3.21 -4.11
CA SER A 51 0.28 2.34 -5.00
C SER A 51 -1.07 2.95 -5.38
N GLY A 52 -1.66 3.77 -4.50
CA GLY A 52 -2.84 4.57 -4.82
C GLY A 52 -2.57 5.57 -5.95
N ALA A 53 -1.42 6.23 -5.95
CA ALA A 53 -1.01 7.12 -7.05
C ALA A 53 -0.77 6.36 -8.37
N ILE A 54 -0.11 5.19 -8.30
CA ILE A 54 0.12 4.32 -9.46
C ILE A 54 -1.20 3.86 -10.08
N ALA A 55 -2.17 3.42 -9.27
CA ALA A 55 -3.46 2.94 -9.73
C ALA A 55 -4.42 4.08 -10.12
N GLY A 56 -4.35 5.23 -9.44
CA GLY A 56 -5.22 6.38 -9.66
C GLY A 56 -4.88 7.15 -10.94
N GLY A 57 -3.60 7.19 -11.34
CA GLY A 57 -3.18 7.89 -12.55
C GLY A 57 -3.85 7.40 -13.84
N PRO A 58 -3.90 6.08 -14.13
CA PRO A 58 -4.64 5.54 -15.27
C PRO A 58 -6.14 5.84 -15.19
N VAL A 59 -6.73 5.83 -14.00
CA VAL A 59 -8.17 6.17 -13.81
C VAL A 59 -8.42 7.63 -14.17
N LEU A 60 -7.55 8.55 -13.76
CA LEU A 60 -7.61 9.96 -14.16
C LEU A 60 -7.49 10.15 -15.68
N ALA A 61 -6.54 9.46 -16.31
CA ALA A 61 -6.37 9.51 -17.75
C ALA A 61 -7.60 8.97 -18.50
N LEU A 62 -8.16 7.85 -18.04
CA LEU A 62 -9.40 7.28 -18.57
C LEU A 62 -10.59 8.23 -18.39
N ALA A 63 -10.71 8.89 -17.23
CA ALA A 63 -11.75 9.88 -17.00
C ALA A 63 -11.61 11.08 -17.95
N GLY A 64 -10.39 11.59 -18.15
CA GLY A 64 -10.09 12.64 -19.11
C GLY A 64 -10.51 12.27 -20.53
N ALA A 65 -10.08 11.10 -21.00
CA ALA A 65 -10.43 10.59 -22.31
C ALA A 65 -11.95 10.41 -22.47
N PHE A 66 -12.60 9.80 -21.48
CA PHE A 66 -14.05 9.56 -21.48
C PHE A 66 -14.85 10.86 -21.59
N PHE A 67 -14.58 11.85 -20.74
CA PHE A 67 -15.29 13.12 -20.78
C PHE A 67 -14.95 13.95 -22.03
N SER A 68 -13.74 13.86 -22.56
CA SER A 68 -13.40 14.54 -23.82
C SER A 68 -14.15 13.98 -25.01
N VAL A 69 -14.25 12.65 -25.11
CA VAL A 69 -14.99 12.00 -26.20
C VAL A 69 -16.48 12.35 -26.13
N LEU A 70 -17.08 12.33 -24.94
CA LEU A 70 -18.50 12.61 -24.78
C LEU A 70 -18.88 14.07 -24.99
N SER A 71 -18.02 15.01 -24.56
CA SER A 71 -18.27 16.44 -24.73
C SER A 71 -17.85 16.98 -26.10
N GLY A 72 -17.10 16.20 -26.88
CA GLY A 72 -16.43 16.68 -28.11
C GLY A 72 -15.35 17.74 -27.84
N ASN A 73 -14.98 17.96 -26.57
CA ASN A 73 -14.02 18.98 -26.16
C ASN A 73 -12.75 18.32 -25.59
N PRO A 74 -11.58 18.50 -26.22
CA PRO A 74 -10.34 17.86 -25.77
C PRO A 74 -9.78 18.44 -24.46
N ALA A 75 -10.34 19.53 -23.92
CA ALA A 75 -9.81 20.21 -22.73
C ALA A 75 -9.66 19.28 -21.51
N THR A 76 -10.62 18.38 -21.28
CA THR A 76 -10.56 17.46 -20.12
C THR A 76 -9.45 16.43 -20.27
N ALA A 77 -9.19 15.93 -21.47
CA ALA A 77 -8.09 15.01 -21.75
C ALA A 77 -6.74 15.74 -21.66
N LEU A 78 -6.64 16.96 -22.20
CA LEU A 78 -5.42 17.77 -22.13
C LEU A 78 -5.00 18.10 -20.69
N ILE A 79 -5.92 18.04 -19.73
CA ILE A 79 -5.62 18.26 -18.30
C ILE A 79 -5.42 16.92 -17.58
N LEU A 80 -6.41 16.01 -17.66
CA LEU A 80 -6.44 14.83 -16.82
C LEU A 80 -5.51 13.70 -17.29
N VAL A 81 -5.21 13.60 -18.59
CA VAL A 81 -4.24 12.62 -19.11
C VAL A 81 -2.82 12.94 -18.65
N PRO A 82 -2.26 14.15 -18.85
CA PRO A 82 -0.92 14.44 -18.35
C PRO A 82 -0.86 14.42 -16.83
N LEU A 83 -1.91 14.88 -16.14
CA LEU A 83 -1.98 14.78 -14.68
C LEU A 83 -1.95 13.32 -14.20
N GLY A 84 -2.72 12.45 -14.85
CA GLY A 84 -2.72 11.01 -14.58
C GLY A 84 -1.35 10.38 -14.83
N ALA A 85 -0.70 10.71 -15.95
CA ALA A 85 0.64 10.23 -16.28
C ALA A 85 1.68 10.69 -15.25
N VAL A 86 1.67 11.98 -14.87
CA VAL A 86 2.57 12.54 -13.84
C VAL A 86 2.34 11.84 -12.50
N LEU A 87 1.08 11.63 -12.10
CA LEU A 87 0.75 10.94 -10.86
C LEU A 87 1.26 9.50 -10.86
N THR A 88 1.12 8.77 -11.96
CA THR A 88 1.67 7.41 -12.10
C THR A 88 3.19 7.41 -12.02
N LEU A 89 3.87 8.33 -12.72
CA LEU A 89 5.33 8.42 -12.72
C LEU A 89 5.87 8.76 -11.33
N LEU A 90 5.27 9.73 -10.64
CA LEU A 90 5.60 10.06 -9.25
C LEU A 90 5.32 8.88 -8.32
N GLY A 91 4.22 8.16 -8.54
CA GLY A 91 3.87 6.93 -7.86
C GLY A 91 4.94 5.85 -8.01
N LEU A 92 5.37 5.57 -9.24
CA LEU A 92 6.43 4.60 -9.53
C LEU A 92 7.77 5.00 -8.93
N PHE A 93 8.14 6.27 -9.04
CA PHE A 93 9.38 6.79 -8.45
C PHE A 93 9.36 6.67 -6.92
N GLY A 94 8.27 7.11 -6.28
CA GLY A 94 8.08 7.00 -4.84
C GLY A 94 8.06 5.56 -4.34
N TRP A 95 7.34 4.69 -5.06
CA TRP A 95 7.29 3.25 -4.78
C TRP A 95 8.67 2.59 -4.83
N ASN A 96 9.44 2.84 -5.89
CA ASN A 96 10.78 2.28 -6.04
C ASN A 96 11.72 2.81 -4.95
N ARG A 97 11.67 4.11 -4.66
CA ARG A 97 12.47 4.74 -3.62
C ARG A 97 12.17 4.13 -2.25
N VAL A 98 10.90 4.07 -1.85
CA VAL A 98 10.49 3.51 -0.54
C VAL A 98 10.90 2.06 -0.40
N ARG A 99 10.82 1.25 -1.47
CA ARG A 99 11.17 -0.18 -1.41
C ARG A 99 12.68 -0.46 -1.43
N SER A 100 13.50 0.54 -1.75
CA SER A 100 14.95 0.43 -1.83
C SER A 100 15.70 0.86 -0.57
N ILE A 101 15.03 1.57 0.35
CA ILE A 101 15.63 2.18 1.55
C ILE A 101 14.85 1.69 2.79
N LEU A 102 15.55 1.52 3.91
CA LEU A 102 14.90 1.26 5.19
C LEU A 102 14.10 2.48 5.67
N PRO A 103 12.85 2.30 6.12
CA PRO A 103 12.05 3.40 6.66
C PRO A 103 12.66 3.92 7.96
N LYS A 104 12.60 5.24 8.17
CA LYS A 104 12.88 5.85 9.48
C LYS A 104 11.68 5.63 10.38
N THR A 105 11.85 4.83 11.43
CA THR A 105 10.80 4.45 12.40
C THR A 105 10.61 5.49 13.51
N ASP A 106 11.29 6.63 13.45
CA ASP A 106 11.23 7.70 14.46
C ASP A 106 9.83 8.34 14.55
N LYS A 107 8.98 8.07 13.56
CA LYS A 107 7.59 8.54 13.49
C LYS A 107 6.66 7.35 13.43
N VAL A 108 5.69 7.33 14.34
CA VAL A 108 4.62 6.33 14.31
C VAL A 108 3.71 6.61 13.12
N LEU A 109 3.71 5.71 12.13
CA LEU A 109 2.76 5.74 11.02
C LEU A 109 1.47 5.04 11.44
N ILE A 110 0.45 5.83 11.78
CA ILE A 110 -0.88 5.29 12.08
C ILE A 110 -1.65 5.18 10.77
N THR A 111 -1.84 3.95 10.30
CA THR A 111 -2.68 3.66 9.14
C THR A 111 -4.12 3.44 9.58
N ARG A 112 -5.04 4.31 9.15
CA ARG A 112 -6.48 4.15 9.36
C ARG A 112 -7.14 3.79 8.04
N GLY A 113 -7.43 2.51 7.85
CA GLY A 113 -8.04 2.00 6.62
C GLY A 113 -8.04 0.47 6.56
N PRO A 114 -8.60 -0.13 5.49
CA PRO A 114 -8.63 -1.57 5.34
C PRO A 114 -7.21 -2.15 5.27
N GLY A 115 -6.81 -2.92 6.28
CA GLY A 115 -5.50 -3.58 6.32
C GLY A 115 -5.38 -4.83 5.44
N SER A 116 -6.43 -5.18 4.71
CA SER A 116 -6.45 -6.37 3.84
C SER A 116 -7.30 -6.17 2.60
N ALA A 117 -6.97 -6.91 1.54
CA ALA A 117 -7.74 -6.92 0.29
C ALA A 117 -9.23 -7.24 0.50
N ARG A 118 -9.55 -8.18 1.40
CA ARG A 118 -10.94 -8.55 1.73
C ARG A 118 -11.70 -7.39 2.38
N GLY A 119 -11.07 -6.71 3.34
CA GLY A 119 -11.64 -5.50 3.95
C GLY A 119 -11.82 -4.38 2.92
N GLY A 120 -10.86 -4.22 2.00
CA GLY A 120 -10.95 -3.26 0.91
C GLY A 120 -12.13 -3.54 -0.03
N ILE A 121 -12.33 -4.81 -0.42
CA ILE A 121 -13.48 -5.23 -1.24
C ILE A 121 -14.79 -4.94 -0.50
N GLY A 122 -14.90 -5.30 0.77
CA GLY A 122 -16.11 -5.01 1.57
C GLY A 122 -16.44 -3.52 1.59
N MET A 123 -15.44 -2.68 1.82
CA MET A 123 -15.61 -1.21 1.84
C MET A 123 -15.97 -0.63 0.47
N VAL A 124 -15.32 -1.07 -0.60
CA VAL A 124 -15.65 -0.63 -1.97
C VAL A 124 -17.05 -1.08 -2.36
N SER A 125 -17.44 -2.32 -2.08
CA SER A 125 -18.79 -2.82 -2.38
C SER A 125 -19.87 -2.03 -1.64
N PHE A 126 -19.63 -1.67 -0.38
CA PHE A 126 -20.54 -0.84 0.40
C PHE A 126 -20.68 0.58 -0.18
N LEU A 127 -19.55 1.24 -0.47
CA LEU A 127 -19.56 2.59 -1.06
C LEU A 127 -20.16 2.59 -2.47
N ALA A 128 -19.85 1.57 -3.27
CA ALA A 128 -20.43 1.37 -4.60
C ALA A 128 -21.95 1.23 -4.53
N ALA A 129 -22.47 0.43 -3.59
CA ALA A 129 -23.91 0.26 -3.39
C ALA A 129 -24.57 1.59 -3.00
N ILE A 130 -23.95 2.40 -2.13
CA ILE A 130 -24.47 3.72 -1.76
C ILE A 130 -24.53 4.63 -2.99
N VAL A 131 -23.42 4.76 -3.73
CA VAL A 131 -23.38 5.61 -4.93
C VAL A 131 -24.41 5.13 -5.97
N GLY A 132 -24.49 3.81 -6.19
CA GLY A 132 -25.47 3.21 -7.09
C GLY A 132 -26.90 3.49 -6.67
N ALA A 133 -27.22 3.40 -5.37
CA ALA A 133 -28.55 3.70 -4.84
C ALA A 133 -28.95 5.16 -5.06
N PHE A 134 -27.99 6.10 -5.01
CA PHE A 134 -28.24 7.51 -5.32
C PHE A 134 -28.40 7.78 -6.83
N LEU A 135 -27.65 7.07 -7.67
CA LEU A 135 -27.75 7.25 -9.13
C LEU A 135 -28.96 6.54 -9.73
N PHE A 136 -29.42 5.43 -9.14
CA PHE A 136 -30.48 4.60 -9.69
C PHE A 136 -31.80 5.36 -9.99
N PRO A 137 -32.30 6.25 -9.11
CA PRO A 137 -33.50 7.04 -9.40
C PRO A 137 -33.35 8.00 -10.59
N THR A 138 -32.12 8.33 -10.99
CA THR A 138 -31.86 9.23 -12.13
C THR A 138 -31.86 8.50 -13.48
N LEU A 139 -31.81 7.16 -13.49
CA LEU A 139 -31.76 6.36 -14.72
C LEU A 139 -32.95 6.61 -15.66
N PRO A 140 -34.22 6.65 -15.20
CA PRO A 140 -35.35 6.93 -16.09
C PRO A 140 -35.27 8.31 -16.75
N SER A 141 -34.77 9.31 -16.01
CA SER A 141 -34.57 10.67 -16.53
C SER A 141 -33.42 10.73 -17.54
N ALA A 142 -32.34 9.98 -17.31
CA ALA A 142 -31.25 9.87 -18.29
C ALA A 142 -31.73 9.14 -19.56
N ALA A 143 -32.51 8.08 -19.42
CA ALA A 143 -33.04 7.31 -20.54
C ALA A 143 -33.96 8.15 -21.45
N SER A 144 -34.78 9.04 -20.87
CA SER A 144 -35.65 9.93 -21.66
C SER A 144 -34.88 11.02 -22.42
N LYS A 145 -33.70 11.40 -21.95
CA LYS A 145 -32.80 12.37 -22.62
C LYS A 145 -31.96 11.73 -23.74
N GLY A 146 -31.95 10.40 -23.83
CA GLY A 146 -31.29 9.65 -24.90
C GLY A 146 -30.02 8.91 -24.47
N ALA A 147 -29.48 8.12 -25.41
CA ALA A 147 -28.37 7.20 -25.15
C ALA A 147 -27.08 7.88 -24.66
N GLY A 148 -26.83 9.14 -25.05
CA GLY A 148 -25.68 9.91 -24.59
C GLY A 148 -25.69 10.13 -23.08
N GLU A 149 -26.83 10.55 -22.51
CA GLU A 149 -26.96 10.83 -21.08
C GLU A 149 -26.85 9.54 -20.24
N VAL A 150 -27.43 8.44 -20.73
CA VAL A 150 -27.26 7.11 -20.10
C VAL A 150 -25.78 6.70 -20.10
N THR A 151 -25.06 6.96 -21.19
CA THR A 151 -23.63 6.65 -21.29
C THR A 151 -22.81 7.47 -20.29
N VAL A 152 -23.11 8.77 -20.12
CA VAL A 152 -22.47 9.62 -19.09
C VAL A 152 -22.73 9.07 -17.69
N LEU A 153 -23.97 8.70 -17.39
CA LEU A 153 -24.36 8.20 -16.06
C LEU A 153 -23.67 6.87 -15.73
N VAL A 154 -23.74 5.90 -16.65
CA VAL A 154 -23.10 4.58 -16.46
C VAL A 154 -21.58 4.71 -16.43
N GLY A 155 -21.00 5.49 -17.34
CA GLY A 155 -19.55 5.66 -17.40
C GLY A 155 -18.99 6.41 -16.19
N SER A 156 -19.70 7.41 -15.67
CA SER A 156 -19.30 8.09 -14.42
C SER A 156 -19.36 7.15 -13.21
N TYR A 157 -20.35 6.26 -13.14
CA TYR A 157 -20.40 5.21 -12.12
C TYR A 157 -19.23 4.23 -12.26
N VAL A 158 -18.93 3.74 -13.46
CA VAL A 158 -17.79 2.83 -13.72
C VAL A 158 -16.46 3.50 -13.37
N LEU A 159 -16.25 4.77 -13.73
CA LEU A 159 -15.06 5.54 -13.36
C LEU A 159 -14.96 5.73 -11.84
N THR A 160 -16.08 5.91 -11.16
CA THR A 160 -16.13 5.97 -9.69
C THR A 160 -15.71 4.64 -9.08
N LEU A 161 -16.19 3.50 -9.60
CA LEU A 161 -15.76 2.17 -9.15
C LEU A 161 -14.27 1.94 -9.37
N ALA A 162 -13.75 2.37 -10.52
CA ALA A 162 -12.32 2.29 -10.83
C ALA A 162 -11.51 3.14 -9.83
N LEU A 163 -11.97 4.35 -9.52
CA LEU A 163 -11.32 5.24 -8.55
C LEU A 163 -11.36 4.65 -7.13
N LEU A 164 -12.51 4.14 -6.68
CA LEU A 164 -12.63 3.47 -5.39
C LEU A 164 -11.69 2.27 -5.29
N THR A 165 -11.60 1.47 -6.35
CA THR A 165 -10.68 0.33 -6.43
C THR A 165 -9.22 0.77 -6.33
N ALA A 166 -8.84 1.81 -7.09
CA ALA A 166 -7.49 2.37 -7.09
C ALA A 166 -7.09 2.96 -5.73
N CYS A 167 -8.02 3.63 -5.04
CA CYS A 167 -7.73 4.32 -3.77
C CYS A 167 -7.89 3.43 -2.53
N ILE A 168 -8.66 2.34 -2.60
CA ILE A 168 -8.97 1.51 -1.42
C ILE A 168 -8.40 0.11 -1.58
N ILE A 169 -8.81 -0.63 -2.62
CA ILE A 169 -8.42 -2.04 -2.78
C ILE A 169 -6.92 -2.15 -3.03
N VAL A 170 -6.36 -1.33 -3.94
CA VAL A 170 -4.94 -1.41 -4.27
C VAL A 170 -4.05 -1.13 -3.05
N PRO A 171 -4.19 -0.02 -2.31
CA PRO A 171 -3.43 0.19 -1.06
C PRO A 171 -3.65 -0.92 -0.02
N ALA A 172 -4.89 -1.37 0.18
CA ALA A 172 -5.21 -2.43 1.13
C ALA A 172 -4.55 -3.78 0.77
N THR A 173 -4.43 -4.10 -0.53
CA THR A 173 -3.73 -5.30 -1.00
C THR A 173 -2.22 -5.24 -0.75
N VAL A 174 -1.63 -4.05 -0.91
CA VAL A 174 -0.20 -3.81 -0.63
C VAL A 174 0.06 -3.94 0.85
N MET A 175 -0.75 -3.30 1.69
CA MET A 175 -0.64 -3.38 3.15
C MET A 175 -0.79 -4.81 3.65
N GLY A 176 -1.83 -5.53 3.20
CA GLY A 176 -2.07 -6.91 3.63
C GLY A 176 -0.97 -7.90 3.24
N ARG A 177 -0.09 -7.54 2.29
CA ARG A 177 1.06 -8.34 1.86
C ARG A 177 2.40 -7.71 2.24
N ALA A 178 2.42 -6.68 3.08
CA ALA A 178 3.63 -5.90 3.39
C ALA A 178 4.75 -6.78 3.97
N ARG A 179 4.45 -7.57 5.00
CA ARG A 179 5.41 -8.45 5.68
C ARG A 179 5.98 -9.53 4.76
N GLN A 180 5.13 -10.24 4.02
CA GLN A 180 5.57 -11.24 3.04
C GLN A 180 6.42 -10.60 1.94
N SER A 181 5.99 -9.46 1.42
CA SER A 181 6.71 -8.74 0.37
C SER A 181 8.03 -8.16 0.88
N PHE A 182 8.12 -7.80 2.16
CA PHE A 182 9.36 -7.37 2.81
C PHE A 182 10.35 -8.52 2.89
N ARG A 183 9.91 -9.69 3.41
CA ARG A 183 10.74 -10.91 3.48
C ARG A 183 11.37 -11.26 2.13
N LEU A 184 10.56 -11.33 1.07
CA LEU A 184 11.03 -11.64 -0.27
C LEU A 184 12.01 -10.58 -0.81
N ARG A 185 11.81 -9.30 -0.47
CA ARG A 185 12.74 -8.23 -0.86
C ARG A 185 14.07 -8.32 -0.15
N VAL A 186 14.07 -8.58 1.15
CA VAL A 186 15.30 -8.73 1.93
C VAL A 186 16.12 -9.92 1.41
N GLN A 187 15.46 -10.99 0.95
CA GLN A 187 16.14 -12.13 0.33
C GLN A 187 16.71 -11.80 -1.07
N ASN A 188 16.01 -11.02 -1.88
CA ASN A 188 16.37 -10.78 -3.28
C ASN A 188 17.18 -9.49 -3.53
N ASN A 189 17.27 -8.58 -2.56
CA ASN A 189 17.98 -7.31 -2.70
C ASN A 189 19.16 -7.24 -1.70
N PRO A 190 20.42 -7.36 -2.16
CA PRO A 190 21.58 -7.36 -1.27
C PRO A 190 21.79 -6.02 -0.56
N GLY A 191 21.40 -4.89 -1.17
CA GLY A 191 21.49 -3.58 -0.53
C GLY A 191 20.51 -3.45 0.63
N LEU A 192 19.27 -3.88 0.44
CA LEU A 192 18.28 -3.91 1.52
C LEU A 192 18.66 -4.90 2.61
N ARG A 193 19.20 -6.07 2.24
CA ARG A 193 19.69 -7.07 3.20
C ARG A 193 20.76 -6.49 4.12
N ARG A 194 21.81 -5.88 3.54
CA ARG A 194 22.88 -5.24 4.33
C ARG A 194 22.34 -4.18 5.27
N ALA A 195 21.43 -3.33 4.79
CA ALA A 195 20.81 -2.31 5.63
C ALA A 195 20.06 -2.91 6.83
N VAL A 196 19.35 -4.03 6.63
CA VAL A 196 18.65 -4.74 7.72
C VAL A 196 19.62 -5.41 8.68
N GLU A 197 20.73 -5.98 8.18
CA GLU A 197 21.80 -6.56 8.98
C GLU A 197 22.52 -5.48 9.82
N GLU A 198 22.71 -4.28 9.26
CA GLU A 198 23.23 -3.11 9.98
C GLU A 198 22.26 -2.62 11.07
N ASP A 199 20.95 -2.54 10.77
CA ASP A 199 19.92 -2.22 11.78
C ASP A 199 19.90 -3.28 12.89
N LEU A 200 20.01 -4.58 12.55
CA LEU A 200 20.11 -5.67 13.52
C LEU A 200 21.32 -5.54 14.44
N ALA A 201 22.49 -5.18 13.89
CA ALA A 201 23.71 -5.02 14.68
C ALA A 201 23.66 -3.80 15.62
N GLY A 202 22.98 -2.73 15.19
CA GLY A 202 22.85 -1.49 15.97
C GLY A 202 21.62 -1.41 16.87
N TRP A 203 20.65 -2.32 16.72
CA TRP A 203 19.36 -2.22 17.40
C TRP A 203 19.51 -2.36 18.91
N ARG A 204 19.13 -1.29 19.62
CA ARG A 204 18.90 -1.28 21.06
C ARG A 204 17.48 -0.80 21.26
N ASP A 205 16.68 -1.61 21.96
CA ASP A 205 15.29 -1.27 22.21
C ASP A 205 15.19 0.04 23.01
N PRO A 206 14.67 1.13 22.43
CA PRO A 206 14.64 2.44 23.08
C PRO A 206 13.65 2.48 24.25
N HIS A 207 12.70 1.55 24.32
CA HIS A 207 11.61 1.57 25.30
C HIS A 207 11.43 0.26 26.08
N GLY A 208 12.22 -0.77 25.79
CA GLY A 208 12.10 -2.10 26.42
C GLY A 208 10.84 -2.88 26.01
N ASN A 209 10.17 -2.45 24.94
CA ASN A 209 8.85 -2.94 24.52
C ASN A 209 8.89 -3.87 23.31
N ALA A 210 10.01 -3.98 22.60
CA ALA A 210 10.14 -4.81 21.40
C ALA A 210 11.57 -5.33 21.20
N ALA A 211 11.71 -6.66 21.28
CA ALA A 211 12.88 -7.34 20.75
C ALA A 211 12.98 -7.16 19.22
N TYR A 212 14.17 -7.38 18.65
CA TYR A 212 14.34 -7.32 17.19
C TYR A 212 13.33 -8.25 16.48
N GLY A 213 13.26 -9.50 16.96
CA GLY A 213 12.11 -10.38 16.85
C GLY A 213 11.75 -10.87 15.44
N PRO A 214 10.84 -11.85 15.35
CA PRO A 214 10.44 -12.44 14.08
C PRO A 214 9.56 -11.52 13.25
N LEU A 215 9.60 -11.71 11.92
CA LEU A 215 8.74 -11.06 10.94
C LEU A 215 7.40 -11.81 10.75
#